data_AF-A0A1X7CV14-F1
#
_entry.id   AF-A0A1X7CV14-F1
#
_cell.length_a   1.000
_cell.length_b   1.000
_cell.length_c   1.000
_cell.angle_alpha   90.00
_cell.angle_beta   90.00
_cell.angle_gamma   90.00
#
_symmetry.space_group_name_H-M   'P 1'
#
loop_
_entity.id
_entity.type
_entity.pdbx_description
1 polymer ?
#
loop_
_entity_poly.entity_id
_entity_poly.type
_entity_poly.pdbx_seq_one_letter_code
_entity_poly.pdbx_strand_id
1 'polypeptide(L)'
;MKGLDEKTRLIKYEHELTLWRQGKADQLAQHRIMHNALMQAGFNATKAILIVSGGSFVAMLAFIGQILVQNKILGPDISKALTCLGTSAILALLNSGIAYLIYVFYTLDMYDNCPPKSKKHKWGTFFEYLAMIIWLLSFTFLIIGGYFSLSSILGKAPEFCFIWPF
;
A
#
# COMPACT_ATOMS: atom_id res chain seq x y z
N MET A 1 -25.22 -57.91 22.23
CA MET A 1 -24.75 -56.69 22.94
C MET A 1 -23.55 -56.01 22.30
N LYS A 2 -22.62 -56.70 21.61
CA LYS A 2 -21.46 -56.04 20.94
C LYS A 2 -21.82 -54.99 19.87
N GLY A 3 -22.90 -55.18 19.11
CA GLY A 3 -23.27 -54.25 18.02
C GLY A 3 -23.90 -52.92 18.45
N LEU A 4 -24.27 -52.76 19.73
CA LEU A 4 -24.83 -51.48 20.23
C LEU A 4 -23.71 -50.47 20.52
N ASP A 5 -22.57 -50.93 21.06
CA ASP A 5 -21.39 -50.10 21.35
C ASP A 5 -20.75 -49.57 20.05
N GLU A 6 -20.73 -50.38 18.99
CA GLU A 6 -20.16 -49.97 17.69
C GLU A 6 -20.93 -48.83 17.02
N LYS A 7 -22.28 -48.86 17.07
CA LYS A 7 -23.11 -47.78 16.52
C LYS A 7 -22.93 -46.47 17.30
N THR A 8 -22.83 -46.53 18.62
CA THR A 8 -22.59 -45.35 19.46
C THR A 8 -21.23 -44.71 19.16
N ARG A 9 -20.20 -45.52 18.92
CA ARG A 9 -18.87 -45.03 18.50
C ARG A 9 -18.91 -44.35 17.13
N LEU A 10 -19.60 -44.93 16.16
CA LEU A 10 -19.75 -44.34 14.82
C LEU A 10 -20.42 -42.97 14.87
N ILE A 11 -21.52 -42.83 15.62
CA ILE A 11 -22.21 -41.54 15.80
C ILE A 11 -21.28 -40.50 16.44
N LYS A 12 -20.47 -40.92 17.42
CA LYS A 12 -19.49 -40.03 18.06
C LYS A 12 -18.42 -39.56 17.07
N TYR A 13 -17.89 -40.45 16.24
CA TYR A 13 -16.89 -40.09 15.23
C TYR A 13 -17.47 -39.18 14.13
N GLU A 14 -18.69 -39.44 13.66
CA GLU A 14 -19.36 -38.56 12.70
C GLU A 14 -19.56 -37.15 13.28
N HIS A 15 -19.96 -37.06 14.56
CA HIS A 15 -20.12 -35.78 15.24
C HIS A 15 -18.79 -35.01 15.39
N GLU A 16 -17.71 -35.69 15.79
CA GLU A 16 -16.37 -35.08 15.86
C GLU A 16 -15.88 -34.61 14.48
N LEU A 17 -16.16 -35.38 13.42
CA LEU A 17 -15.83 -35.01 12.04
C LEU A 17 -16.63 -33.79 11.55
N THR A 18 -17.90 -33.65 11.95
CA THR A 18 -18.69 -32.48 11.62
C THR A 18 -18.21 -31.23 12.35
N LEU A 19 -17.89 -31.35 13.64
CA LEU A 19 -17.33 -30.26 14.43
C LEU A 19 -15.98 -29.81 13.88
N TRP A 20 -15.12 -30.76 13.48
CA TRP A 20 -13.84 -30.45 12.87
C TRP A 20 -13.99 -29.77 11.50
N ARG A 21 -14.95 -30.21 10.67
CA ARG A 21 -15.25 -29.56 9.39
C ARG A 21 -15.78 -28.14 9.58
N GLN A 22 -16.69 -27.94 10.53
CA GLN A 22 -17.21 -26.62 10.88
C GLN A 22 -16.10 -25.71 11.39
N GLY A 23 -15.27 -26.17 12.33
CA GLY A 23 -14.15 -25.39 12.86
C GLY A 23 -13.15 -24.98 11.78
N LYS A 24 -12.84 -25.86 10.82
CA LYS A 24 -12.00 -25.49 9.67
C LYS A 24 -12.67 -24.48 8.73
N ALA A 25 -13.96 -24.64 8.46
CA ALA A 25 -14.70 -23.69 7.62
C ALA A 25 -14.73 -22.29 8.25
N ASP A 26 -14.95 -22.22 9.56
CA ASP A 26 -14.96 -20.97 10.31
C ASP A 26 -13.59 -20.30 10.34
N GLN A 27 -12.51 -21.08 10.53
CA GLN A 27 -11.14 -20.55 10.46
C GLN A 27 -10.81 -19.97 9.08
N LEU A 28 -11.20 -20.67 7.99
CA LEU A 28 -11.00 -20.17 6.63
C LEU A 28 -11.83 -18.92 6.35
N ALA A 29 -13.07 -18.87 6.84
CA ALA A 29 -13.95 -17.70 6.72
C ALA A 29 -13.37 -16.49 7.47
N GLN A 30 -12.93 -16.69 8.72
CA GLN A 30 -12.28 -15.65 9.52
C GLN A 30 -11.00 -15.13 8.86
N HIS A 31 -10.15 -16.03 8.35
CA HIS A 31 -8.92 -15.62 7.67
C HIS A 31 -9.22 -14.78 6.42
N ARG A 32 -10.25 -15.15 5.65
CA ARG A 32 -10.70 -14.39 4.47
C ARG A 32 -11.23 -13.02 4.85
N ILE A 33 -12.06 -12.92 5.89
CA ILE A 33 -12.62 -11.65 6.38
C ILE A 33 -11.48 -10.72 6.85
N MET A 34 -10.55 -11.25 7.65
CA MET A 34 -9.41 -10.49 8.17
C MET A 34 -8.50 -9.99 7.05
N HIS A 35 -8.21 -10.83 6.06
CA HIS A 35 -7.41 -10.45 4.90
C HIS A 35 -8.08 -9.35 4.06
N ASN A 36 -9.38 -9.48 3.80
CA ASN A 36 -10.14 -8.46 3.06
C ASN A 36 -10.18 -7.12 3.82
N ALA A 37 -10.37 -7.15 5.14
CA ALA A 37 -10.36 -5.96 5.98
C ALA A 37 -8.99 -5.26 5.96
N LEU A 38 -7.89 -6.03 6.04
CA LEU A 38 -6.52 -5.50 5.96
C LEU A 38 -6.26 -4.84 4.60
N MET A 39 -6.64 -5.49 3.51
CA MET A 39 -6.50 -4.94 2.16
C MET A 39 -7.31 -3.65 1.99
N GLN A 40 -8.54 -3.62 2.48
CA GLN A 40 -9.38 -2.42 2.42
C GLN A 40 -8.80 -1.26 3.23
N ALA A 41 -8.26 -1.54 4.42
CA ALA A 41 -7.54 -0.54 5.21
C ALA A 41 -6.28 -0.02 4.47
N GLY A 42 -5.51 -0.91 3.83
CA GLY A 42 -4.35 -0.54 3.01
C GLY A 42 -4.70 0.35 1.81
N PHE A 43 -5.78 0.04 1.09
CA PHE A 43 -6.27 0.88 0.01
C PHE A 43 -6.74 2.26 0.49
N ASN A 44 -7.45 2.32 1.62
CA ASN A 44 -7.86 3.60 2.21
C ASN A 44 -6.65 4.43 2.65
N ALA A 45 -5.63 3.82 3.25
CA ALA A 45 -4.39 4.50 3.62
C ALA A 45 -3.67 5.05 2.38
N THR A 46 -3.57 4.25 1.31
CA THR A 46 -2.95 4.67 0.04
C THR A 46 -3.70 5.85 -0.59
N LYS A 47 -5.05 5.82 -0.58
CA LYS A 47 -5.88 6.93 -1.07
C LYS A 47 -5.66 8.21 -0.25
N ALA A 48 -5.59 8.09 1.08
CA ALA A 48 -5.32 9.24 1.94
C ALA A 48 -3.96 9.88 1.62
N ILE A 49 -2.93 9.06 1.46
CA ILE A 49 -1.58 9.54 1.11
C ILE A 49 -1.57 10.20 -0.27
N LEU A 50 -2.29 9.65 -1.24
CA LEU A 50 -2.42 10.23 -2.57
C LEU A 50 -3.11 11.60 -2.54
N ILE A 51 -4.16 11.75 -1.73
CA ILE A 51 -4.84 13.03 -1.52
C ILE A 51 -3.90 14.04 -0.84
N VAL A 52 -3.12 13.61 0.16
CA VAL A 52 -2.17 14.49 0.86
C VAL A 52 -1.04 14.93 -0.07
N SER A 53 -0.41 14.00 -0.79
CA SER A 53 0.66 14.30 -1.75
C SER A 53 0.16 15.18 -2.89
N GLY A 54 -0.97 14.82 -3.52
CA GLY A 54 -1.60 15.62 -4.57
C GLY A 54 -2.04 17.00 -4.09
N GLY A 55 -2.66 17.09 -2.92
CA GLY A 55 -3.09 18.35 -2.32
C GLY A 55 -1.92 19.27 -2.00
N SER A 56 -0.83 18.73 -1.45
CA SER A 56 0.40 19.49 -1.18
C SER A 56 1.05 20.00 -2.47
N PHE A 57 1.06 19.19 -3.53
CA PHE A 57 1.58 19.56 -4.84
C PHE A 57 0.77 20.69 -5.48
N VAL A 58 -0.57 20.60 -5.45
CA VAL A 58 -1.46 21.65 -5.96
C VAL A 58 -1.33 22.95 -5.16
N ALA A 59 -1.22 22.87 -3.83
CA ALA A 59 -0.99 24.03 -2.98
C ALA A 59 0.34 24.73 -3.32
N MET A 60 1.40 23.96 -3.57
CA MET A 60 2.70 24.49 -3.97
C MET A 60 2.64 25.17 -5.35
N LEU A 61 1.95 24.55 -6.32
CA LEU A 61 1.69 25.14 -7.64
C LEU A 61 0.94 26.47 -7.55
N ALA A 62 -0.09 26.54 -6.69
CA ALA A 62 -0.84 27.77 -6.46
C ALA A 62 0.06 28.88 -5.89
N PHE A 63 0.92 28.54 -4.93
CA PHE A 63 1.89 29.47 -4.35
C PHE A 63 2.89 29.97 -5.39
N ILE A 64 3.41 29.08 -6.23
CA ILE A 64 4.31 29.42 -7.34
C ILE A 64 3.63 30.36 -8.34
N GLY A 65 2.38 30.07 -8.71
CA GLY A 65 1.59 30.94 -9.59
C GLY A 65 1.47 32.36 -9.02
N GLN A 66 1.23 32.48 -7.72
CA GLN A 66 1.17 33.77 -7.05
C GLN A 66 2.51 34.52 -7.04
N ILE A 67 3.63 33.82 -6.86
CA ILE A 67 4.99 34.39 -6.93
C ILE A 67 5.31 34.90 -8.35
N LEU A 68 4.92 34.14 -9.37
CA LEU A 68 5.11 34.52 -10.78
C LEU A 68 4.35 35.79 -11.13
N VAL A 69 3.10 35.93 -10.67
CA VAL A 69 2.30 37.16 -10.85
C VAL A 69 2.98 38.38 -10.21
N GLN A 70 3.74 38.18 -9.13
CA GLN A 70 4.50 39.24 -8.45
C GLN A 70 5.88 39.53 -9.10
N ASN A 71 6.22 38.92 -10.25
CA ASN A 71 7.51 39.08 -10.94
C ASN A 71 8.74 38.83 -10.05
N LYS A 72 8.61 37.98 -9.02
CA LYS A 72 9.76 37.56 -8.21
C LYS A 72 10.48 36.42 -8.92
N ILE A 73 11.81 36.49 -8.96
CA ILE A 73 12.64 35.43 -9.55
C ILE A 73 12.42 34.15 -8.73
N LEU A 74 11.96 33.09 -9.38
CA LEU A 74 11.87 31.77 -8.76
C LEU A 74 13.29 31.27 -8.47
N GLY A 75 13.59 31.05 -7.19
CA GLY A 75 14.82 30.37 -6.79
C GLY A 75 14.82 28.90 -7.25
N PRO A 76 16.00 28.32 -7.53
CA PRO A 76 16.12 26.92 -7.93
C PRO A 76 15.57 25.94 -6.87
N ASP A 77 15.49 26.34 -5.60
CA ASP A 77 15.00 25.51 -4.50
C ASP A 77 13.50 25.21 -4.59
N ILE A 78 12.71 26.12 -5.17
CA ILE A 78 11.27 25.93 -5.38
C ILE A 78 11.03 24.86 -6.46
N SER A 79 11.84 24.85 -7.52
CA SER A 79 11.79 23.83 -8.57
C SER A 79 12.15 22.44 -8.02
N LYS A 80 13.15 22.36 -7.14
CA LYS A 80 13.51 21.13 -6.44
C LYS A 80 12.39 20.63 -5.53
N ALA A 81 11.76 21.50 -4.76
CA ALA A 81 10.60 21.14 -3.93
C ALA A 81 9.44 20.59 -4.78
N LEU A 82 9.17 21.25 -5.92
CA LEU A 82 8.06 20.88 -6.80
C LEU A 82 8.31 19.54 -7.49
N THR A 83 9.51 19.30 -8.00
CA THR A 83 9.89 18.02 -8.61
C THR A 83 9.83 16.89 -7.58
N CYS A 84 10.32 17.12 -6.36
CA CYS A 84 10.29 16.14 -5.28
C CYS A 84 8.85 15.76 -4.88
N LEU A 85 7.96 16.75 -4.71
CA LEU A 85 6.54 16.54 -4.45
C LEU A 85 5.85 15.83 -5.62
N GLY A 86 6.14 16.21 -6.87
CA GLY A 86 5.63 15.55 -8.06
C GLY A 86 6.03 14.08 -8.14
N THR A 87 7.32 13.76 -7.91
CA THR A 87 7.79 12.37 -7.85
C THR A 87 7.13 11.57 -6.74
N SER A 88 6.87 12.17 -5.57
CA SER A 88 6.17 11.49 -4.47
C SER A 88 4.75 11.08 -4.86
N ALA A 89 4.02 11.95 -5.58
CA ALA A 89 2.67 11.68 -6.05
C ALA A 89 2.63 10.60 -7.15
N ILE A 90 3.60 10.63 -8.07
CA ILE A 90 3.73 9.58 -9.11
C ILE A 90 4.03 8.23 -8.47
N LEU A 91 4.95 8.17 -7.49
CA LEU A 91 5.26 6.94 -6.76
C LEU A 91 4.05 6.42 -5.99
N ALA A 92 3.26 7.31 -5.37
CA ALA A 92 2.03 6.93 -4.68
C ALA A 92 0.97 6.35 -5.64
N LEU A 93 0.81 6.95 -6.82
CA LEU A 93 -0.05 6.44 -7.89
C LEU A 93 0.40 5.05 -8.36
N LEU A 94 1.69 4.89 -8.64
CA LEU A 94 2.28 3.62 -9.07
C LEU A 94 2.08 2.53 -8.01
N ASN A 95 2.31 2.87 -6.73
CA ASN A 95 2.07 1.96 -5.62
C ASN A 95 0.60 1.51 -5.54
N SER A 96 -0.35 2.43 -5.76
CA SER A 96 -1.78 2.08 -5.78
C SER A 96 -2.13 1.11 -6.93
N GLY A 97 -1.51 1.27 -8.10
CA GLY A 97 -1.68 0.38 -9.24
C GLY A 97 -1.09 -1.01 -8.98
N ILE A 98 0.09 -1.08 -8.36
CA ILE A 98 0.72 -2.35 -7.97
C ILE A 98 -0.11 -3.05 -6.90
N ALA A 99 -0.60 -2.33 -5.89
CA ALA A 99 -1.49 -2.89 -4.86
C ALA A 99 -2.79 -3.46 -5.47
N TYR A 100 -3.35 -2.79 -6.48
CA TYR A 100 -4.50 -3.29 -7.22
C TYR A 100 -4.17 -4.58 -7.99
N LEU A 101 -3.01 -4.63 -8.67
CA LEU A 101 -2.53 -5.84 -9.34
C LEU A 101 -2.36 -7.01 -8.36
N ILE A 102 -1.75 -6.78 -7.19
CA ILE A 102 -1.59 -7.80 -6.14
C ILE A 102 -2.96 -8.33 -5.71
N TYR A 103 -3.93 -7.46 -5.49
CA TYR A 103 -5.29 -7.86 -5.12
C TYR A 103 -5.97 -8.72 -6.20
N VAL A 104 -5.83 -8.33 -7.47
CA VAL A 104 -6.37 -9.11 -8.60
C VAL A 104 -5.70 -10.48 -8.68
N PHE A 105 -4.38 -10.57 -8.52
CA PHE A 105 -3.69 -11.86 -8.50
C PHE A 105 -4.13 -12.74 -7.33
N TYR A 106 -4.28 -12.18 -6.13
CA TYR A 106 -4.68 -12.94 -4.94
C TYR A 106 -6.13 -13.45 -5.04
N THR A 107 -7.03 -12.66 -5.61
CA THR A 107 -8.43 -13.06 -5.83
C THR A 107 -8.58 -14.12 -6.92
N LEU A 108 -7.78 -14.04 -7.99
CA LEU A 108 -7.74 -15.05 -9.04
C LEU A 108 -7.16 -16.39 -8.54
N ASP A 109 -6.07 -16.35 -7.75
CA ASP A 109 -5.44 -17.56 -7.20
C ASP A 109 -6.33 -18.27 -6.15
N MET A 110 -7.28 -17.55 -5.52
CA MET A 110 -8.29 -18.15 -4.65
C MET A 110 -9.46 -18.82 -5.41
N TYR A 111 -9.67 -18.50 -6.69
CA TYR A 111 -10.75 -19.08 -7.49
C TYR A 111 -10.28 -20.36 -8.23
N ASP A 112 -9.02 -20.38 -8.66
CA ASP A 112 -8.36 -21.58 -9.15
C ASP A 112 -7.87 -22.41 -7.95
N ASN A 113 -8.52 -23.56 -7.66
CA ASN A 113 -8.10 -24.54 -6.64
C ASN A 113 -6.76 -25.24 -7.00
N CYS A 114 -5.75 -24.51 -7.49
CA CYS A 114 -4.45 -25.05 -7.83
C CYS A 114 -3.56 -25.13 -6.58
N PRO A 115 -2.81 -26.24 -6.40
CA PRO A 115 -1.93 -26.41 -5.25
C PRO A 115 -0.81 -25.33 -5.22
N PRO A 116 -0.32 -24.95 -4.03
CA PRO A 116 0.61 -23.82 -3.78
C PRO A 116 2.05 -24.03 -4.29
N LYS A 117 2.26 -24.81 -5.37
CA LYS A 117 3.58 -25.10 -5.96
C LYS A 117 3.90 -24.31 -7.22
N SER A 118 3.07 -23.33 -7.57
CA SER A 118 3.24 -22.55 -8.80
C SER A 118 4.17 -21.35 -8.60
N LYS A 119 5.00 -21.07 -9.62
CA LYS A 119 5.88 -19.88 -9.71
C LYS A 119 5.15 -18.56 -9.41
N LYS A 120 3.81 -18.52 -9.55
CA LYS A 120 2.94 -17.37 -9.27
C LYS A 120 3.01 -16.87 -7.83
N HIS A 121 3.16 -17.76 -6.84
CA HIS A 121 3.24 -17.35 -5.43
C HIS A 121 4.51 -16.53 -5.15
N LYS A 122 5.65 -16.91 -5.74
CA LYS A 122 6.92 -16.16 -5.63
C LYS A 122 6.83 -14.76 -6.24
N TRP A 123 6.11 -14.61 -7.36
CA TRP A 123 5.87 -13.31 -7.98
C TRP A 123 4.98 -12.42 -7.11
N GLY A 124 3.94 -12.98 -6.48
CA GLY A 124 3.10 -12.26 -5.52
C GLY A 124 3.91 -11.65 -4.37
N THR A 125 4.76 -12.46 -3.73
CA THR A 125 5.63 -11.98 -2.63
C THR A 125 6.64 -10.93 -3.11
N PHE A 126 7.18 -11.06 -4.32
CA PHE A 126 8.10 -10.06 -4.87
C PHE A 126 7.42 -8.71 -5.10
N PHE A 127 6.21 -8.69 -5.67
CA PHE A 127 5.46 -7.45 -5.86
C PHE A 127 5.07 -6.78 -4.55
N GLU A 128 4.79 -7.57 -3.50
CA GLU A 128 4.50 -7.06 -2.17
C GLU A 128 5.70 -6.33 -1.55
N TYR A 129 6.89 -6.93 -1.63
CA TYR A 129 8.13 -6.26 -1.20
C TYR A 129 8.43 -5.01 -2.03
N LEU A 130 8.23 -5.06 -3.35
CA LEU A 130 8.44 -3.92 -4.23
C LEU A 130 7.50 -2.76 -3.86
N ALA A 131 6.22 -3.06 -3.62
CA ALA A 131 5.23 -2.07 -3.18
C ALA A 131 5.63 -1.42 -1.85
N MET A 132 6.10 -2.21 -0.88
CA MET A 132 6.57 -1.69 0.41
C MET A 132 7.76 -0.72 0.26
N ILE A 133 8.72 -1.07 -0.61
CA ILE A 133 9.89 -0.21 -0.88
C ILE A 133 9.46 1.09 -1.58
N ILE A 134 8.59 1.00 -2.59
CA ILE A 134 8.05 2.16 -3.32
C ILE A 134 7.29 3.08 -2.36
N TRP A 135 6.52 2.51 -1.43
CA TRP A 135 5.78 3.26 -0.43
C TRP A 135 6.69 4.03 0.52
N LEU A 136 7.74 3.39 1.04
CA LEU A 136 8.76 4.03 1.87
C LEU A 136 9.46 5.16 1.11
N LEU A 137 9.86 4.91 -0.14
CA LEU A 137 10.46 5.92 -1.01
C LEU A 137 9.51 7.11 -1.19
N SER A 138 8.24 6.90 -1.55
CA SER A 138 7.25 7.97 -1.69
C SER A 138 7.14 8.84 -0.43
N PHE A 139 7.13 8.21 0.76
CA PHE A 139 7.09 8.94 2.03
C PHE A 139 8.33 9.80 2.27
N THR A 140 9.52 9.25 2.00
CA THR A 140 10.78 10.02 2.15
C THR A 140 10.83 11.22 1.22
N PHE A 141 10.42 11.05 -0.05
CA PHE A 141 10.33 12.14 -1.01
C PHE A 141 9.31 13.21 -0.59
N LEU A 142 8.18 12.81 -0.01
CA LEU A 142 7.18 13.75 0.49
C LEU A 142 7.72 14.61 1.64
N ILE A 143 8.42 13.99 2.60
CA ILE A 143 9.03 14.70 3.73
C ILE A 143 10.12 15.66 3.23
N ILE A 144 10.99 15.20 2.33
CA ILE A 144 12.07 16.01 1.75
C ILE A 144 11.50 17.19 0.94
N GLY A 145 10.51 16.93 0.08
CA GLY A 145 9.84 17.97 -0.71
C GLY A 145 9.12 19.00 0.16
N GLY A 146 8.45 18.53 1.22
CA GLY A 146 7.84 19.40 2.23
C GLY A 146 8.88 20.26 2.96
N TYR A 147 10.02 19.68 3.33
CA TYR A 147 11.11 20.41 3.98
C TYR A 147 11.69 21.50 3.07
N PHE A 148 11.98 21.21 1.80
CA PHE A 148 12.46 22.19 0.83
C PHE A 148 11.45 23.31 0.55
N SER A 149 10.16 22.97 0.51
CA SER A 149 9.08 23.97 0.39
C SER A 149 9.10 24.94 1.57
N LEU A 150 9.19 24.41 2.79
CA LEU A 150 9.17 25.18 4.03
C LEU A 150 10.44 26.05 4.19
N SER A 151 11.62 25.51 3.83
CA SER A 151 12.87 26.28 3.85
C SER A 151 12.83 27.44 2.85
N SER A 152 12.27 27.22 1.66
CA SER A 152 12.10 28.26 0.63
C SER A 152 11.20 29.41 1.11
N ILE A 153 10.13 29.10 1.85
CA ILE A 153 9.21 30.09 2.40
C ILE A 153 9.85 30.89 3.54
N LEU A 154 10.63 30.22 4.40
CA LEU A 154 11.27 30.86 5.57
C LEU A 154 12.54 31.65 5.22
N GLY A 155 13.02 31.59 3.98
CA GLY A 155 14.22 32.31 3.55
C GLY A 155 15.51 31.82 4.21
N LYS A 156 15.49 30.64 4.85
CA LYS A 156 16.69 29.96 5.36
C LYS A 156 17.18 28.99 4.29
N ALA A 157 18.42 29.17 3.84
CA ALA A 157 19.05 28.21 2.94
C ALA A 157 19.02 26.82 3.60
N PRO A 158 18.59 25.76 2.90
CA PRO A 158 18.63 24.42 3.46
C PRO A 158 20.08 24.03 3.72
N GLU A 159 20.44 23.77 4.98
CA GLU A 159 21.80 23.35 5.34
C GLU A 159 22.16 21.98 4.73
N PHE A 160 21.15 21.21 4.31
CA PHE A 160 21.31 19.99 3.52
C PHE A 160 21.40 20.31 2.02
N CYS A 161 22.60 20.71 1.58
CA CYS A 161 22.97 20.65 0.18
C CYS A 161 23.23 19.18 -0.21
N PHE A 162 22.15 18.41 -0.41
CA PHE A 162 22.26 17.09 -1.04
C PHE A 162 22.60 17.34 -2.51
N ILE A 163 23.89 17.23 -2.83
CA ILE A 163 24.43 17.25 -4.18
C ILE A 163 23.81 16.07 -4.91
N TRP A 164 22.69 16.31 -5.59
CA TRP A 164 22.22 15.43 -6.65
C TRP A 164 22.79 15.99 -7.95
N PRO A 165 23.70 15.26 -8.63
CA PRO A 165 24.32 15.72 -9.86
C PRO A 165 23.36 15.43 -11.02
N PHE A 166 22.39 16.32 -11.27
CA PHE A 166 21.69 16.40 -12.55
C PHE A 166 21.27 17.84 -12.84
#